data_AF-A0A1Q4VI88-F1
#
_entry.id   AF-A0A1Q4VI88-F1
#
_cell.length_a   1.000
_cell.length_b   1.000
_cell.length_c   1.000
_cell.angle_alpha   90.00
_cell.angle_beta   90.00
_cell.angle_gamma   90.00
#
_symmetry.space_group_name_H-M   'P 1'
#
loop_
_entity.id
_entity.type
_entity.pdbx_description
1 polymer ?
#
loop_
_entity_poly.entity_id
_entity_poly.type
_entity_poly.pdbx_seq_one_letter_code
_entity_poly.pdbx_strand_id
1 'polypeptide(L)'
;MHRPVIEPRTDSPASQAVGLDLDGTLAVDQGWQGGRIGLPQPGAMDALRLLAARRAVFICTARPERWLPEVADWVSWYSGLDAFFDPNPERAYWQVVGGPILITRTKLGAACYIDDRAVHHAGDWTATLATVSHVIGLDREGIPALA
;
A
#
# COMPACT_ATOMS: atom_id res chain seq x y z
N MET A 1 8.42 7.95 19.31
CA MET A 1 7.59 9.03 18.73
C MET A 1 6.13 8.62 18.81
N HIS A 2 5.25 9.48 19.33
CA HIS A 2 3.82 9.21 19.36
C HIS A 2 3.22 9.61 18.01
N ARG A 3 2.74 8.63 17.22
CA ARG A 3 2.04 8.93 15.96
C ARG A 3 0.61 9.37 16.31
N PRO A 4 0.15 10.54 15.85
CA PRO A 4 -1.19 11.00 16.18
C PRO A 4 -2.23 10.03 15.61
N VAL A 5 -3.30 9.81 16.37
CA VAL A 5 -4.45 9.03 15.90
C VAL A 5 -5.18 9.85 14.84
N ILE A 6 -5.39 9.26 13.66
CA ILE A 6 -6.16 9.86 12.57
C ILE A 6 -7.58 9.30 12.63
N GLU A 7 -8.47 10.04 13.30
CA GLU A 7 -9.89 9.71 13.36
C GLU A 7 -10.56 9.86 11.99
N PRO A 8 -11.51 8.99 11.62
CA PRO A 8 -12.29 9.18 10.40
C PRO A 8 -13.18 10.41 10.54
N ARG A 9 -13.06 11.34 9.60
CA ARG A 9 -13.83 12.58 9.55
C ARG A 9 -14.56 12.70 8.22
N THR A 10 -15.79 13.23 8.26
CA THR A 10 -16.62 13.42 7.05
C THR A 10 -16.09 14.53 6.14
N ASP A 11 -15.38 15.51 6.70
CA ASP A 11 -14.78 16.63 5.97
C ASP A 11 -13.37 16.33 5.42
N SER A 12 -12.83 15.13 5.71
CA SER A 12 -11.54 14.67 5.21
C SER A 12 -11.68 13.29 4.57
N PRO A 13 -11.93 13.21 3.25
CA PRO A 13 -12.00 11.95 2.53
C PRO A 13 -10.82 11.02 2.77
N ALA A 14 -9.60 11.59 2.84
CA ALA A 14 -8.39 10.82 3.08
C ALA A 14 -8.40 10.13 4.44
N SER A 15 -8.99 10.72 5.47
CA SER A 15 -9.05 10.11 6.80
C SER A 15 -9.85 8.80 6.84
N GLN A 16 -10.65 8.48 5.82
CA GLN A 16 -11.51 7.29 5.82
C GLN A 16 -10.79 6.00 5.38
N ALA A 17 -9.68 6.13 4.66
CA ALA A 17 -9.06 5.00 3.95
C ALA A 17 -7.72 4.56 4.55
N VAL A 18 -7.39 3.30 4.36
CA VAL A 18 -6.04 2.75 4.52
C VAL A 18 -5.56 2.25 3.16
N GLY A 19 -4.40 2.71 2.72
CA GLY A 19 -3.73 2.20 1.54
C GLY A 19 -2.74 1.10 1.90
N LEU A 20 -2.73 0.02 1.15
CA LEU A 20 -1.77 -1.06 1.31
C LEU A 20 -1.03 -1.28 0.00
N ASP A 21 0.27 -1.55 0.05
CA ASP A 21 0.98 -2.18 -1.05
C ASP A 21 0.64 -3.70 -1.12
N LEU A 22 0.99 -4.35 -2.24
CA LEU A 22 0.80 -5.77 -2.47
C LEU A 22 2.06 -6.59 -2.18
N ASP A 23 3.12 -6.42 -2.99
CA ASP A 23 4.26 -7.33 -3.05
C ASP A 23 5.29 -6.97 -1.99
N GLY A 24 5.53 -7.85 -1.02
CA GLY A 24 6.36 -7.52 0.15
C GLY A 24 5.55 -6.95 1.31
N THR A 25 4.27 -6.63 1.09
CA THR A 25 3.34 -6.15 2.12
C THR A 25 2.24 -7.18 2.45
N LEU A 26 1.37 -7.48 1.49
CA LEU A 26 0.31 -8.48 1.64
C LEU A 26 0.78 -9.87 1.21
N ALA A 27 1.55 -9.92 0.12
CA ALA A 27 2.15 -11.13 -0.41
C ALA A 27 3.64 -11.20 -0.03
N VAL A 28 4.17 -12.42 0.10
CA VAL A 28 5.61 -12.63 0.23
C VAL A 28 6.30 -12.21 -1.07
N ASP A 29 7.26 -11.28 -0.99
CA ASP A 29 8.10 -10.90 -2.14
C ASP A 29 9.11 -12.02 -2.45
N GLN A 30 9.01 -12.59 -3.65
CA GLN A 30 9.96 -13.56 -4.20
C GLN A 30 10.62 -13.03 -5.48
N GLY A 31 10.60 -11.70 -5.67
CA GLY A 31 11.01 -11.03 -6.89
C GLY A 31 9.97 -11.16 -8.02
N TRP A 32 10.34 -10.64 -9.20
CA TRP A 32 9.47 -10.71 -10.38
C TRP A 32 9.37 -12.14 -10.93
N GLN A 33 8.28 -12.82 -10.60
CA GLN A 33 7.99 -14.21 -11.01
C GLN A 33 7.05 -14.26 -12.24
N GLY A 34 7.25 -13.37 -13.21
CA GLY A 34 6.46 -13.36 -14.45
C GLY A 34 4.97 -13.05 -14.26
N GLY A 35 4.63 -12.25 -13.25
CA GLY A 35 3.24 -11.92 -12.90
C GLY A 35 2.64 -12.75 -11.77
N ARG A 36 3.31 -13.84 -11.34
CA ARG A 36 2.83 -14.62 -10.18
C ARG A 36 2.81 -13.76 -8.90
N ILE A 37 1.76 -13.91 -8.11
CA ILE A 37 1.65 -13.31 -6.77
C ILE A 37 2.10 -14.37 -5.75
N GLY A 38 2.92 -13.96 -4.78
CA GLY A 38 3.35 -14.83 -3.69
C GLY A 38 2.20 -15.31 -2.81
N LEU A 39 2.49 -16.21 -1.87
CA LEU A 39 1.52 -16.54 -0.81
C LEU A 39 1.30 -15.34 0.10
N PRO A 40 0.14 -15.23 0.78
CA PRO A 40 -0.07 -14.21 1.79
C PRO A 40 0.99 -14.26 2.88
N GLN A 41 1.44 -13.09 3.35
CA GLN A 41 2.26 -13.03 4.55
C GLN A 41 1.47 -13.48 5.78
N PRO A 42 2.15 -14.08 6.78
CA PRO A 42 1.50 -14.44 8.04
C PRO A 42 0.74 -13.26 8.65
N GLY A 43 -0.56 -13.44 8.92
CA GLY A 43 -1.44 -12.42 9.51
C GLY A 43 -1.95 -11.34 8.56
N ALA A 44 -1.46 -11.25 7.31
CA ALA A 44 -1.87 -10.19 6.38
C ALA A 44 -3.37 -10.20 6.07
N MET A 45 -3.96 -11.38 5.84
CA MET A 45 -5.38 -11.50 5.49
C MET A 45 -6.32 -11.26 6.69
N ASP A 46 -5.90 -11.59 7.91
CA ASP A 46 -6.66 -11.28 9.12
C ASP A 46 -6.63 -9.76 9.39
N ALA A 47 -5.47 -9.13 9.21
CA ALA A 47 -5.33 -7.69 9.31
C ALA A 47 -6.16 -6.97 8.23
N LEU A 48 -6.13 -7.44 6.99
CA LEU A 48 -6.93 -6.89 5.89
C LEU A 48 -8.43 -6.93 6.22
N ARG A 49 -8.93 -8.07 6.72
CA ARG A 49 -10.33 -8.21 7.16
C ARG A 49 -10.68 -7.25 8.29
N LEU A 50 -9.81 -7.12 9.29
CA LEU A 50 -10.03 -6.19 10.40
C LEU A 50 -10.05 -4.73 9.93
N LEU A 51 -9.15 -4.35 9.03
CA LEU A 51 -9.10 -3.00 8.44
C LEU A 51 -10.36 -2.71 7.62
N ALA A 52 -10.75 -3.63 6.74
CA ALA A 52 -11.94 -3.48 5.89
C ALA A 52 -13.23 -3.32 6.72
N ALA A 53 -13.31 -3.99 7.88
CA ALA A 53 -14.44 -3.84 8.79
C ALA A 53 -14.52 -2.45 9.47
N ARG A 54 -13.47 -1.63 9.41
CA ARG A 54 -13.35 -0.37 10.17
C ARG A 54 -13.06 0.85 9.31
N ARG A 55 -12.49 0.67 8.13
CA ARG A 55 -12.06 1.73 7.20
C ARG A 55 -12.33 1.29 5.77
N ALA A 56 -12.36 2.26 4.85
CA ALA A 56 -12.26 1.94 3.44
C ALA A 56 -10.85 1.41 3.16
N VAL A 57 -10.72 0.40 2.32
CA VAL A 57 -9.41 -0.21 2.03
C VAL A 57 -9.18 -0.29 0.53
N PHE A 58 -7.98 0.11 0.12
CA PHE A 58 -7.50 -0.08 -1.24
C PHE A 58 -6.07 -0.64 -1.22
N ILE A 59 -5.76 -1.44 -2.25
CA ILE A 59 -4.44 -1.94 -2.54
C ILE A 59 -3.88 -1.15 -3.72
N CYS A 60 -2.78 -0.45 -3.51
CA CYS A 60 -2.06 0.31 -4.51
C CYS A 60 -0.80 -0.48 -4.90
N THR A 61 -0.70 -0.90 -6.15
CA THR A 61 0.42 -1.73 -6.61
C THR A 61 1.08 -1.15 -7.86
N ALA A 62 2.39 -1.35 -7.99
CA ALA A 62 3.15 -1.03 -9.19
C ALA A 62 2.94 -2.05 -10.33
N ARG A 63 2.21 -3.15 -10.09
CA ARG A 63 1.93 -4.16 -11.11
C ARG A 63 1.23 -3.53 -12.33
N PRO A 64 1.61 -3.91 -13.57
CA PRO A 64 0.92 -3.45 -14.78
C PRO A 64 -0.58 -3.75 -14.74
N GLU A 65 -1.38 -2.88 -15.36
CA GLU A 65 -2.85 -2.94 -15.35
C GLU A 65 -3.42 -4.31 -15.77
N ARG A 66 -2.80 -4.95 -16.76
CA ARG A 66 -3.18 -6.29 -17.24
C ARG A 66 -3.21 -7.36 -16.15
N TRP A 67 -2.52 -7.15 -15.02
CA TRP A 67 -2.45 -8.09 -13.90
C TRP A 67 -3.41 -7.74 -12.76
N LEU A 68 -4.08 -6.59 -12.79
CA LEU A 68 -4.94 -6.17 -11.68
C LEU A 68 -6.20 -7.03 -11.52
N PRO A 69 -6.80 -7.62 -12.57
CA PRO A 69 -7.83 -8.63 -12.39
C PRO A 69 -7.34 -9.83 -11.57
N GLU A 70 -6.14 -10.37 -11.86
CA GLU A 70 -5.56 -11.46 -11.07
C GLU A 70 -5.21 -11.04 -9.63
N VAL A 71 -4.82 -9.79 -9.40
CA VAL A 71 -4.63 -9.26 -8.04
C VAL A 71 -5.95 -9.22 -7.29
N ALA A 72 -7.04 -8.77 -7.93
CA ALA A 72 -8.37 -8.77 -7.32
C ALA A 72 -8.79 -10.21 -6.96
N ASP A 73 -8.65 -11.16 -7.90
CA ASP A 73 -8.96 -12.58 -7.65
C ASP A 73 -8.13 -13.16 -6.50
N TRP A 74 -6.83 -12.86 -6.45
CA TRP A 74 -5.94 -13.31 -5.38
C TRP A 74 -6.37 -12.75 -4.02
N VAL A 75 -6.69 -11.45 -3.95
CA VAL A 75 -7.15 -10.81 -2.72
C VAL A 75 -8.47 -11.43 -2.28
N SER A 76 -9.42 -11.62 -3.20
CA SER A 76 -10.70 -12.23 -2.88
C SER A 76 -10.56 -13.67 -2.40
N TRP A 77 -9.74 -14.46 -3.08
CA TRP A 77 -9.50 -15.85 -2.73
C TRP A 77 -8.93 -16.00 -1.32
N TYR A 78 -7.89 -15.24 -0.97
CA TYR A 78 -7.18 -15.41 0.31
C TYR A 78 -7.83 -14.65 1.47
N SER A 79 -8.53 -13.55 1.21
CA SER A 79 -9.18 -12.77 2.26
C SER A 79 -10.64 -13.17 2.51
N GLY A 80 -11.30 -13.76 1.51
CA GLY A 80 -12.75 -13.98 1.52
C GLY A 80 -13.59 -12.71 1.36
N LEU A 81 -12.98 -11.59 0.96
CA LEU A 81 -13.64 -10.31 0.71
C LEU A 81 -13.79 -10.07 -0.80
N ASP A 82 -14.84 -9.38 -1.21
CA ASP A 82 -14.94 -8.92 -2.60
C ASP A 82 -13.82 -7.91 -2.90
N ALA A 83 -13.14 -8.09 -4.02
CA ALA A 83 -12.12 -7.17 -4.51
C ALA A 83 -12.31 -6.94 -6.00
N PHE A 84 -11.96 -5.74 -6.47
CA PHE A 84 -12.07 -5.40 -7.89
C PHE A 84 -11.03 -4.38 -8.32
N PHE A 85 -10.66 -4.43 -9.59
CA PHE A 85 -9.82 -3.43 -10.23
C PHE A 85 -10.60 -2.13 -10.50
N ASP A 86 -10.02 -0.99 -10.11
CA ASP A 86 -10.54 0.34 -10.41
C ASP A 86 -10.12 0.84 -11.80
N PRO A 87 -11.03 0.89 -12.78
CA PRO A 87 -10.69 1.39 -14.11
C PRO A 87 -10.58 2.91 -14.18
N ASN A 88 -10.87 3.64 -13.09
CA ASN A 88 -10.87 5.10 -13.09
C ASN A 88 -9.50 5.68 -12.70
N PRO A 89 -8.70 6.19 -13.64
CA PRO A 89 -7.40 6.78 -13.32
C PRO A 89 -7.51 8.08 -12.51
N GLU A 90 -8.65 8.77 -12.56
CA GLU A 90 -8.90 10.05 -11.89
C GLU A 90 -9.44 9.89 -10.46
N ARG A 91 -9.58 8.65 -9.95
CA ARG A 91 -10.02 8.47 -8.57
C ARG A 91 -8.97 9.04 -7.61
N ALA A 92 -9.41 9.96 -6.75
CA ALA A 92 -8.56 10.55 -5.71
C ALA A 92 -8.79 9.95 -4.31
N TYR A 93 -9.99 9.40 -4.06
CA TYR A 93 -10.39 8.92 -2.73
C TYR A 93 -11.23 7.63 -2.81
N TRP A 94 -11.12 6.80 -1.77
CA TRP A 94 -11.96 5.62 -1.55
C TRP A 94 -12.60 5.70 -0.17
N GLN A 95 -13.92 5.49 -0.06
CA GLN A 95 -14.68 5.77 1.17
C GLN A 95 -15.66 4.65 1.54
N VAL A 96 -15.62 3.52 0.85
CA VAL A 96 -16.57 2.42 1.09
C VAL A 96 -16.06 1.54 2.24
N VAL A 97 -16.46 1.89 3.47
CA VAL A 97 -16.16 1.12 4.69
C VAL A 97 -16.98 -0.16 4.72
N GLY A 98 -16.37 -1.30 5.08
CA GLY A 98 -17.03 -2.60 5.10
C GLY A 98 -17.43 -3.13 3.72
N GLY A 99 -17.04 -2.45 2.65
CA GLY A 99 -17.30 -2.82 1.27
C GLY A 99 -16.11 -3.52 0.60
N PRO A 100 -16.13 -3.62 -0.74
CA PRO A 100 -15.10 -4.32 -1.47
C PRO A 100 -13.74 -3.63 -1.37
N ILE A 101 -12.67 -4.41 -1.53
CA ILE A 101 -11.29 -3.93 -1.61
C ILE A 101 -11.05 -3.39 -3.03
N LEU A 102 -10.66 -2.13 -3.11
CA LEU A 102 -10.30 -1.50 -4.38
C LEU A 102 -8.85 -1.84 -4.76
N ILE A 103 -8.60 -2.36 -5.95
CA ILE A 103 -7.25 -2.59 -6.49
C ILE A 103 -6.93 -1.49 -7.50
N THR A 104 -5.81 -0.79 -7.33
CA THR A 104 -5.44 0.35 -8.18
C THR A 104 -3.93 0.52 -8.35
N ARG A 105 -3.53 1.34 -9.32
CA ARG A 105 -2.14 1.87 -9.46
C ARG A 105 -2.06 3.34 -9.08
N THR A 106 -3.21 3.97 -8.83
CA THR A 106 -3.30 5.38 -8.49
C THR A 106 -3.19 5.53 -6.99
N LYS A 107 -2.28 6.40 -6.55
CA LYS A 107 -2.18 6.77 -5.14
C LYS A 107 -3.42 7.57 -4.73
N LEU A 108 -4.26 7.00 -3.86
CA LEU A 108 -5.45 7.66 -3.31
C LEU A 108 -5.14 8.30 -1.96
N GLY A 109 -5.84 9.36 -1.59
CA GLY A 109 -5.75 9.93 -0.24
C GLY A 109 -6.15 8.91 0.83
N ALA A 110 -5.32 8.76 1.86
CA ALA A 110 -5.50 7.78 2.94
C ALA A 110 -5.02 8.32 4.30
N ALA A 111 -5.53 7.75 5.39
CA ALA A 111 -5.08 8.04 6.74
C ALA A 111 -3.65 7.52 6.96
N CYS A 112 -3.34 6.36 6.40
CA CYS A 112 -1.99 5.82 6.37
C CYS A 112 -1.78 4.90 5.16
N TYR A 113 -0.50 4.62 4.90
CA TYR A 113 -0.05 3.58 3.98
C TYR A 113 0.71 2.51 4.76
N ILE A 114 0.52 1.25 4.37
CA ILE A 114 1.30 0.10 4.79
C ILE A 114 2.04 -0.39 3.56
N ASP A 115 3.37 -0.36 3.59
CA ASP A 115 4.24 -0.60 2.45
C ASP A 115 5.61 -1.03 2.96
N ASP A 116 6.17 -2.11 2.41
CA ASP A 116 7.43 -2.71 2.83
C ASP A 116 8.65 -1.82 2.54
N ARG A 117 8.51 -0.85 1.64
CA ARG A 117 9.57 0.07 1.20
C ARG A 117 9.33 1.50 1.65
N ALA A 118 8.28 1.77 2.44
CA ALA A 118 8.01 3.12 2.92
C ALA A 118 9.06 3.63 3.91
N VAL A 119 9.62 4.82 3.61
CA VAL A 119 10.39 5.61 4.58
C VAL A 119 9.46 6.58 5.29
N HIS A 120 9.47 6.55 6.63
CA HIS A 120 8.67 7.46 7.43
C HIS A 120 9.28 8.88 7.42
N HIS A 121 8.49 9.86 6.96
CA HIS A 121 8.85 11.28 7.01
C HIS A 121 8.03 12.02 8.06
N ALA A 122 8.71 12.71 8.98
CA ALA A 122 8.10 13.46 10.09
C ALA A 122 8.47 14.95 10.06
N GLY A 123 8.69 15.53 8.88
CA GLY A 123 9.04 16.94 8.71
C GLY A 123 10.55 17.25 8.80
N ASP A 124 11.40 16.25 9.01
CA ASP A 124 12.86 16.37 8.99
C ASP A 124 13.45 15.71 7.74
N TRP A 125 13.81 16.52 6.75
CA TRP A 125 14.39 16.04 5.50
C TRP A 125 15.82 15.56 5.63
N THR A 126 16.60 16.09 6.58
CA THR A 126 17.98 15.64 6.80
C THR A 126 17.99 14.20 7.30
N ALA A 127 17.17 13.90 8.32
CA ALA A 127 17.00 12.55 8.82
C ALA A 127 16.39 11.61 7.76
N THR A 128 15.37 12.09 7.05
CA THR A 128 14.71 11.31 5.99
C THR A 128 15.68 10.94 4.86
N LEU A 129 16.48 11.91 4.39
CA LEU A 129 17.45 11.68 3.32
C LEU A 129 18.53 10.72 3.77
N ALA A 130 19.01 10.79 5.01
CA ALA A 130 19.97 9.82 5.54
C ALA A 130 19.40 8.39 5.50
N THR A 131 18.14 8.19 5.90
CA THR A 131 17.47 6.89 5.79
C THR A 131 17.32 6.44 4.34
N VAL A 132 16.86 7.33 3.45
CA VAL A 132 16.71 7.02 2.01
C VAL A 132 18.05 6.62 1.41
N SER A 133 19.12 7.41 1.63
CA SER A 133 20.46 7.15 1.13
C SER A 133 20.95 5.77 1.54
N HIS A 134 20.72 5.36 2.78
CA HIS A 134 21.07 4.03 3.26
C HIS A 134 20.26 2.93 2.55
N VAL A 135 18.92 3.07 2.52
CA VAL A 135 18.01 2.05 1.96
C VAL A 135 18.25 1.82 0.47
N ILE A 136 18.56 2.88 -0.30
CA ILE A 136 18.87 2.76 -1.73
C ILE A 136 20.38 2.61 -2.02
N GLY A 137 21.21 2.60 -0.98
CA GLY A 137 22.64 2.33 -1.05
C GLY A 137 23.51 3.45 -1.62
N LEU A 138 23.09 4.73 -1.56
CA LEU A 138 23.93 5.88 -1.94
C LEU A 138 25.13 6.09 -1.01
N ASP A 139 25.09 5.53 0.19
CA ASP A 139 26.16 5.57 1.19
C ASP A 139 27.21 4.46 1.00
N ARG A 140 27.04 3.57 0.01
CA ARG A 140 28.01 2.51 -0.30
C ARG A 140 29.25 3.08 -0.98
N GLU A 141 30.42 2.67 -0.49
CA GLU A 141 31.72 3.04 -1.08
C GLU A 141 31.74 2.72 -2.59
N GLY A 142 32.21 3.68 -3.41
CA GLY A 142 32.39 3.53 -4.85
C GLY A 142 31.28 4.09 -5.74
N ILE A 143 30.19 4.63 -5.16
CA ILE A 143 29.18 5.40 -5.93
C ILE A 143 29.59 6.88 -5.92
N PRO A 144 29.78 7.53 -7.09
CA PRO A 144 30.14 8.94 -7.13
C PRO A 144 29.11 9.77 -6.38
N ALA A 145 29.55 10.61 -5.44
CA ALA A 145 28.68 11.62 -4.85
C ALA A 145 28.09 12.47 -5.99
N LEU A 146 26.78 12.70 -5.94
CA LEU A 146 26.10 13.60 -6.87
C LEU A 146 26.81 14.97 -6.81
N ALA A 147 27.42 15.35 -7.93
CA ALA A 147 28.03 16.66 -8.14
C ALA A 147 26.96 17.75 -8.28
#